data_AF-A0A839ETQ1-F1
#
_entry.id   AF-A0A839ETQ1-F1
#
_cell.length_a   1.000
_cell.length_b   1.000
_cell.length_c   1.000
_cell.angle_alpha   90.00
_cell.angle_beta   90.00
_cell.angle_gamma   90.00
#
_symmetry.space_group_name_H-M   'P 1'
#
loop_
_entity.id
_entity.type
_entity.pdbx_description
1 polymer ?
#
loop_
_entity_poly.entity_id
_entity_poly.type
_entity_poly.pdbx_seq_one_letter_code
_entity_poly.pdbx_strand_id
1 'polypeptide(L)'
;MSFSKADRNNQAKFGKDFQAIRLGATAYAEAVSGALHDEYDTERSAVKTVAKLTGANERSVKNWFDGKNGPSGELLILLCGKSDQVLETVLILSGRRELVPSIELLKIRPC
;
A
#
# COMPACT_ATOMS: atom_id res chain seq x y z
N MET A 1 28.81 -12.82 -12.80
CA MET A 1 29.32 -11.65 -12.05
C MET A 1 28.23 -11.22 -11.08
N SER A 2 28.51 -11.23 -9.77
CA SER A 2 27.50 -10.99 -8.73
C SER A 2 27.58 -9.53 -8.28
N PHE A 3 26.47 -8.80 -8.37
CA PHE A 3 26.36 -7.42 -7.87
C PHE A 3 26.63 -7.38 -6.36
N SER A 4 27.43 -6.41 -5.93
CA SER A 4 27.87 -6.27 -4.54
C SER A 4 26.76 -5.64 -3.69
N LYS A 5 26.79 -5.86 -2.37
CA LYS A 5 25.84 -5.27 -1.41
C LYS A 5 25.74 -3.73 -1.52
N ALA A 6 26.80 -3.07 -2.01
CA ALA A 6 26.86 -1.62 -2.20
C ALA A 6 25.95 -1.10 -3.32
N ASP A 7 25.59 -1.94 -4.29
CA ASP A 7 24.77 -1.53 -5.45
C ASP A 7 23.27 -1.34 -5.11
N ARG A 8 22.86 -1.69 -3.87
CA ARG A 8 21.48 -1.59 -3.40
C ARG A 8 21.10 -0.24 -2.79
N ASN A 9 21.95 0.79 -2.90
CA ASN A 9 21.67 2.09 -2.29
C ASN A 9 21.55 3.21 -3.32
N ASN A 10 20.51 3.13 -4.15
CA ASN A 10 20.05 4.25 -4.98
C ASN A 10 18.75 4.84 -4.40
N GLN A 11 18.72 5.08 -3.08
CA GLN A 11 17.70 5.99 -2.54
C GLN A 11 18.08 7.40 -2.98
N ALA A 12 17.41 7.87 -4.04
CA ALA A 12 17.44 9.26 -4.44
C ALA A 12 17.14 10.12 -3.20
N LYS A 13 18.07 11.02 -2.84
CA LYS A 13 17.88 12.05 -1.83
C LYS A 13 16.88 13.08 -2.35
N PHE A 14 15.60 12.71 -2.42
CA PHE A 14 14.55 13.62 -2.84
C PHE A 14 14.13 14.49 -1.65
N GLY A 15 14.67 15.71 -1.66
CA GLY A 15 13.99 16.94 -1.22
C GLY A 15 13.36 16.97 0.17
N LYS A 16 13.98 17.72 1.08
CA LYS A 16 13.56 18.01 2.45
C LYS A 16 12.23 18.78 2.62
N ASP A 17 11.44 19.00 1.58
CA ASP A 17 10.27 19.89 1.63
C ASP A 17 8.99 19.23 1.10
N PHE A 18 8.67 18.04 1.63
CA PHE A 18 7.29 17.57 1.61
C PHE A 18 6.86 17.35 3.04
N GLN A 19 5.62 17.72 3.37
CA GLN A 19 5.00 17.53 4.68
C GLN A 19 4.86 16.04 5.13
N ALA A 20 5.66 15.15 4.52
CA ALA A 20 5.89 13.74 4.83
C ALA A 20 6.67 13.48 6.14
N ILE A 21 7.04 14.52 6.90
CA ILE A 21 7.84 14.40 8.13
C ILE A 21 7.11 13.67 9.29
N ARG A 22 5.80 13.34 9.17
CA ARG A 22 5.08 12.58 10.22
C ARG A 22 4.70 11.15 9.91
N LEU A 23 4.87 10.67 8.67
CA LEU A 23 4.51 9.28 8.35
C LEU A 23 5.61 8.29 8.73
N GLY A 24 6.88 8.57 8.40
CA GLY A 24 7.91 7.54 8.51
C GLY A 24 7.59 6.30 7.65
N ALA A 25 8.59 5.51 7.30
CA ALA A 25 8.34 4.28 6.55
C ALA A 25 7.45 3.29 7.34
N THR A 26 7.47 3.40 8.67
CA THR A 26 6.69 2.55 9.60
C THR A 26 5.21 2.89 9.58
N ALA A 27 4.79 4.16 9.69
CA ALA A 27 3.36 4.44 9.74
C ALA A 27 2.67 4.26 8.38
N TYR A 28 3.41 4.39 7.26
CA TYR A 28 2.90 3.97 5.95
C TYR A 28 2.64 2.45 5.90
N ALA A 29 3.61 1.64 6.34
CA ALA A 29 3.47 0.19 6.33
C ALA A 29 2.34 -0.29 7.25
N GLU A 30 2.21 0.30 8.44
CA GLU A 30 1.13 0.02 9.39
C GLU A 30 -0.25 0.42 8.84
N ALA A 31 -0.37 1.60 8.23
CA ALA A 31 -1.63 2.05 7.65
C ALA A 31 -2.08 1.14 6.50
N VAL A 32 -1.16 0.74 5.61
CA VAL A 32 -1.49 -0.20 4.53
C VAL A 32 -1.80 -1.59 5.07
N SER A 33 -1.12 -2.03 6.13
CA SER A 33 -1.46 -3.29 6.84
C SER A 33 -2.91 -3.26 7.33
N GLY A 34 -3.33 -2.19 7.99
CA GLY A 34 -4.72 -2.00 8.45
C GLY A 34 -5.71 -2.12 7.30
N ALA A 35 -5.47 -1.38 6.21
CA ALA A 35 -6.34 -1.42 5.02
C ALA A 35 -6.45 -2.83 4.39
N LEU A 36 -5.34 -3.58 4.37
CA LEU A 36 -5.32 -4.94 3.85
C LEU A 36 -6.13 -5.90 4.74
N HIS A 37 -6.07 -5.75 6.07
CA HIS A 37 -6.90 -6.53 6.98
C HIS A 37 -8.38 -6.16 6.84
N ASP A 38 -8.71 -4.87 6.79
CA ASP A 38 -10.09 -4.42 6.67
C ASP A 38 -10.76 -4.94 5.38
N GLU A 39 -10.01 -5.08 4.29
CA GLU A 39 -10.57 -5.56 3.01
C GLU A 39 -10.50 -7.09 2.83
N TYR A 40 -9.42 -7.75 3.27
CA TYR A 40 -9.16 -9.14 2.90
C TYR A 40 -9.22 -10.16 4.06
N ASP A 41 -9.33 -9.75 5.32
CA ASP A 41 -9.23 -10.69 6.46
C ASP A 41 -10.40 -11.71 6.53
N THR A 42 -11.51 -11.41 5.84
CA THR A 42 -12.63 -12.36 5.69
C THR A 42 -12.33 -13.50 4.72
N GLU A 43 -11.29 -13.39 3.89
CA GLU A 43 -10.89 -14.46 2.99
C GLU A 43 -10.02 -15.50 3.69
N ARG A 44 -10.35 -16.78 3.48
CA ARG A 44 -9.56 -17.93 3.96
C ARG A 44 -8.07 -17.91 3.54
N SER A 45 -7.69 -17.07 2.57
CA SER A 45 -6.31 -16.95 2.11
C SER A 45 -5.94 -15.54 1.65
N ALA A 46 -6.23 -14.52 2.47
CA ALA A 46 -5.95 -13.10 2.20
C ALA A 46 -4.57 -12.85 1.55
N VAL A 47 -3.49 -13.42 2.13
CA VAL A 47 -2.12 -13.30 1.61
C VAL A 47 -1.99 -13.84 0.18
N LYS A 48 -2.63 -14.97 -0.14
CA LYS A 48 -2.57 -15.56 -1.48
C LYS A 48 -3.40 -14.79 -2.48
N THR A 49 -4.56 -14.28 -2.06
CA THR A 49 -5.39 -13.42 -2.91
C THR A 49 -4.61 -12.17 -3.30
N VAL A 50 -4.05 -11.46 -2.32
CA VAL A 50 -3.26 -10.25 -2.57
C VAL A 50 -2.00 -10.54 -3.40
N ALA A 51 -1.33 -11.66 -3.16
CA ALA A 51 -0.20 -12.10 -4.00
C ALA A 51 -0.63 -12.33 -5.45
N LYS A 52 -1.78 -12.96 -5.68
CA LYS A 52 -2.33 -13.17 -7.02
C LYS A 52 -2.76 -11.87 -7.71
N LEU A 53 -3.31 -10.92 -6.95
CA LEU A 53 -3.76 -9.62 -7.47
C LEU A 53 -2.57 -8.73 -7.89
N THR A 54 -1.49 -8.77 -7.11
CA THR A 54 -0.34 -7.87 -7.31
C THR A 54 0.83 -8.53 -8.03
N GLY A 55 0.84 -9.87 -8.17
CA GLY A 55 1.96 -10.64 -8.70
C GLY A 55 3.17 -10.71 -7.76
N ALA A 56 3.06 -10.16 -6.55
CA ALA A 56 4.11 -10.19 -5.55
C ALA A 56 4.25 -11.59 -4.93
N ASN A 57 5.44 -11.91 -4.40
CA ASN A 57 5.63 -13.16 -3.67
C ASN A 57 4.91 -13.12 -2.31
N GLU A 58 4.40 -14.28 -1.86
CA GLU A 58 3.63 -14.40 -0.62
C GLU A 58 4.38 -13.91 0.61
N ARG A 59 5.72 -14.03 0.65
CA ARG A 59 6.53 -13.53 1.77
C ARG A 59 6.48 -12.00 1.88
N SER A 60 6.52 -11.31 0.75
CA SER A 60 6.46 -9.84 0.71
C SER A 60 5.07 -9.38 1.12
N VAL A 61 4.04 -10.02 0.57
CA VAL A 61 2.65 -9.75 0.96
C VAL A 61 2.43 -9.99 2.44
N LYS A 62 2.93 -11.10 3.00
CA LYS A 62 2.87 -11.36 4.44
C LYS A 62 3.53 -10.25 5.25
N ASN A 63 4.69 -9.75 4.81
CA ASN A 63 5.33 -8.63 5.50
C ASN A 63 4.52 -7.33 5.43
N TRP A 64 3.71 -7.13 4.38
CA TRP A 64 2.76 -6.01 4.29
C TRP A 64 1.61 -6.18 5.28
N PHE A 65 1.01 -7.37 5.36
CA PHE A 65 0.00 -7.68 6.37
C PHE A 65 0.54 -7.56 7.80
N ASP A 66 1.81 -7.89 8.03
CA ASP A 66 2.50 -7.72 9.31
C ASP A 66 2.94 -6.26 9.59
N GLY A 67 2.78 -5.33 8.65
CA GLY A 67 3.25 -3.93 8.77
C GLY A 67 4.77 -3.76 8.82
N LYS A 68 5.55 -4.81 8.52
CA LYS A 68 7.03 -4.79 8.58
C LYS A 68 7.65 -3.95 7.47
N ASN A 69 7.05 -3.98 6.29
CA ASN A 69 7.37 -3.10 5.18
C ASN A 69 6.09 -2.84 4.39
N GLY A 70 6.02 -1.71 3.70
CA GLY A 70 4.91 -1.43 2.78
C GLY A 70 5.19 -1.99 1.38
N PRO A 71 4.15 -2.07 0.53
CA PRO A 71 4.33 -2.34 -0.89
C PRO A 71 5.17 -1.23 -1.55
N SER A 72 5.93 -1.60 -2.58
CA SER A 72 6.59 -0.62 -3.45
C SER A 72 5.54 0.23 -4.18
N GLY A 73 5.93 1.38 -4.72
CA GLY A 73 4.99 2.28 -5.41
C GLY A 73 4.18 1.59 -6.52
N GLU A 74 4.82 0.75 -7.33
CA GLU A 74 4.15 -0.02 -8.39
C GLU A 74 3.06 -0.96 -7.84
N LEU A 75 3.38 -1.69 -6.76
CA LEU A 75 2.46 -2.65 -6.14
C LEU A 75 1.34 -1.92 -5.37
N LEU A 76 1.64 -0.75 -4.80
CA LEU A 76 0.64 0.11 -4.18
C LEU A 76 -0.36 0.64 -5.21
N ILE A 77 0.10 1.06 -6.40
CA ILE A 77 -0.78 1.51 -7.49
C ILE A 77 -1.72 0.39 -7.92
N LEU A 78 -1.20 -0.84 -8.06
CA LEU A 78 -2.03 -2.01 -8.36
C LEU A 78 -3.08 -2.27 -7.28
N LEU A 79 -2.70 -2.18 -6.00
CA LEU A 79 -3.63 -2.35 -4.88
C LEU A 79 -4.71 -1.26 -4.88
N CYS A 80 -4.35 0.01 -5.07
CA CYS A 80 -5.32 1.11 -5.14
C CYS A 80 -6.35 0.93 -6.26
N GLY A 81 -5.99 0.27 -7.36
CA GLY A 81 -6.92 -0.04 -8.45
C GLY A 81 -7.81 -1.27 -8.21
N LYS A 82 -7.61 -1.99 -7.09
CA LYS A 82 -8.32 -3.24 -6.76
C LYS A 82 -8.99 -3.22 -5.40
N SER A 83 -8.57 -2.32 -4.50
CA SER A 83 -9.03 -2.22 -3.12
C SER A 83 -9.34 -0.77 -2.79
N ASP A 84 -10.60 -0.54 -2.43
CA ASP A 84 -11.07 0.79 -2.06
C ASP A 84 -10.54 1.19 -0.68
N GLN A 85 -10.33 0.23 0.25
CA GLN A 85 -9.73 0.50 1.56
C GLN A 85 -8.27 0.98 1.41
N VAL A 86 -7.50 0.37 0.51
CA VAL A 86 -6.12 0.81 0.25
C VAL A 86 -6.11 2.18 -0.42
N LEU A 87 -7.01 2.44 -1.37
CA LEU A 87 -7.12 3.75 -2.01
C LEU A 87 -7.53 4.85 -0.99
N GLU A 88 -8.52 4.59 -0.15
CA GLU A 88 -8.94 5.49 0.93
C GLU A 88 -7.78 5.81 1.87
N THR A 89 -7.04 4.78 2.30
CA THR A 89 -5.86 4.95 3.15
C THR A 89 -4.83 5.85 2.49
N VAL A 90 -4.50 5.63 1.22
CA VAL A 90 -3.55 6.48 0.49
C VAL A 90 -4.04 7.93 0.39
N LEU A 91 -5.33 8.16 0.15
CA LEU A 91 -5.90 9.51 0.12
C LEU A 91 -5.77 10.20 1.49
N ILE A 92 -6.11 9.50 2.58
CA ILE A 92 -5.98 10.02 3.95
C ILE A 92 -4.51 10.36 4.24
N LEU A 93 -3.58 9.45 3.93
CA LEU A 93 -2.15 9.66 4.13
C LEU A 93 -1.59 10.81 3.28
N SER A 94 -2.18 11.06 2.10
CA SER A 94 -1.82 12.18 1.23
C SER A 94 -2.40 13.52 1.68
N GLY A 95 -3.19 13.54 2.77
CA GLY A 95 -3.90 14.73 3.25
C GLY A 95 -5.11 15.11 2.41
N ARG A 96 -5.63 14.18 1.59
CA ARG A 96 -6.74 14.38 0.64
C ARG A 96 -8.00 13.63 1.08
N ARG A 97 -8.28 13.66 2.38
CA ARG A 97 -9.40 12.93 3.00
C ARG A 97 -10.76 13.36 2.44
N GLU A 98 -10.88 14.60 1.99
CA GLU A 98 -12.08 15.15 1.36
C GLU A 98 -12.51 14.41 0.08
N LEU A 99 -11.60 13.66 -0.55
CA LEU A 99 -11.90 12.87 -1.75
C LEU A 99 -12.47 11.48 -1.44
N VAL A 100 -12.36 11.00 -0.19
CA VAL A 100 -12.84 9.67 0.22
C VAL A 100 -14.34 9.45 -0.06
N PRO A 101 -15.25 10.40 0.25
CA PRO A 101 -16.67 10.24 -0.07
C PRO A 101 -16.94 10.01 -1.57
N SER A 102 -16.06 10.48 -2.45
CA SER A 102 -16.21 10.28 -3.89
C SER A 102 -16.01 8.81 -4.30
N ILE A 103 -15.18 8.05 -3.58
CA ILE A 103 -15.00 6.61 -3.80
C ILE A 103 -16.30 5.87 -3.49
N GLU A 104 -16.93 6.18 -2.36
CA GLU A 104 -18.21 5.57 -1.95
C GLU A 104 -19.33 5.85 -2.95
N LEU A 105 -19.38 7.06 -3.51
CA LEU A 105 -20.34 7.40 -4.56
C LEU A 105 -20.13 6.61 -5.86
N LEU A 106 -18.90 6.22 -6.20
CA LEU A 106 -18.63 5.38 -7.36
C LEU A 106 -19.18 3.96 -7.15
N LYS A 107 -19.17 3.43 -5.93
CA LYS A 107 -19.75 2.13 -5.59
C LYS A 107 -21.27 2.10 -5.74
N ILE A 108 -21.94 3.23 -5.53
CA ILE A 108 -23.41 3.34 -5.54
C ILE A 108 -23.98 3.40 -6.97
N ARG A 109 -23.17 3.66 -8.01
CA ARG A 109 -23.70 3.73 -9.39
C ARG A 109 -24.34 2.39 -9.76
N PRO A 110 -25.68 2.34 -9.95
CA PRO A 110 -26.29 1.15 -10.50
C PRO A 110 -25.78 0.98 -11.94
N CYS A 111 -25.35 -0.24 -12.27
CA CYS A 111 -25.13 -0.68 -13.65
C CYS A 111 -26.39 -0.48 -14.49
#